data_AF-A0A349W3P6-F1
#
_entry.id   AF-A0A349W3P6-F1
#
_cell.length_a   1.000
_cell.length_b   1.000
_cell.length_c   1.000
_cell.angle_alpha   90.00
_cell.angle_beta   90.00
_cell.angle_gamma   90.00
#
_symmetry.space_group_name_H-M   'P 1'
#
loop_
_entity.id
_entity.type
_entity.pdbx_description
1 polymer ?
#
loop_
_entity_poly.entity_id
_entity_poly.type
_entity_poly.pdbx_seq_one_letter_code
_entity_poly.pdbx_strand_id
1 'polypeptide(L)'
;MKKALLLLALIGPAVALAQNNNAPSSYDPHDIKITGYLQTQFQKAQSPGITSFSGGDFSKNSDNRFMIRRGRLKIDRVDTYSSIVFQLDATQDGVQLMDAFIQLRHPSQKGLSLTAGLFNRPFGYSIVYSSGYRDFPERARVFQTLMPRERDLGG
;
A
#
# COMPACT_ATOMS: atom_id res chain seq x y z
N MET A 1 -39.23 9.87 0.76
CA MET A 1 -38.52 9.42 2.00
C MET A 1 -38.15 7.94 1.96
N LYS A 2 -39.08 7.00 1.67
CA LYS A 2 -38.78 5.55 1.66
C LYS A 2 -37.73 5.09 0.62
N LYS A 3 -37.68 5.72 -0.57
CA LYS A 3 -36.70 5.38 -1.62
C LYS A 3 -35.24 5.79 -1.28
N ALA A 4 -35.05 6.89 -0.54
CA ALA A 4 -33.72 7.33 -0.11
C ALA A 4 -33.16 6.44 1.00
N LEU A 5 -34.02 5.94 1.90
CA LEU A 5 -33.64 4.98 2.94
C LEU A 5 -33.21 3.62 2.36
N LEU A 6 -33.88 3.17 1.29
CA LEU A 6 -33.54 1.94 0.55
C LEU A 6 -32.19 2.04 -0.18
N LEU A 7 -31.87 3.22 -0.75
CA LEU A 7 -30.55 3.48 -1.35
C LEU A 7 -29.44 3.50 -0.29
N LEU A 8 -29.67 4.10 0.87
CA LEU A 8 -28.72 4.04 1.99
C LEU A 8 -28.49 2.60 2.48
N ALA A 9 -29.56 1.78 2.54
CA ALA A 9 -29.48 0.38 2.95
C ALA A 9 -28.75 -0.52 1.92
N LEU A 10 -28.79 -0.16 0.64
CA LEU A 10 -28.05 -0.86 -0.43
C LEU A 10 -26.56 -0.46 -0.49
N ILE A 11 -26.22 0.77 -0.11
CA ILE A 11 -24.83 1.27 -0.11
C ILE A 11 -24.11 0.96 1.21
N GLY A 12 -24.84 0.91 2.33
CA GLY A 12 -24.31 0.62 3.67
C GLY A 12 -23.41 -0.64 3.77
N PRO A 13 -23.81 -1.81 3.22
CA PRO A 13 -22.97 -3.00 3.29
C PRO A 13 -21.72 -2.93 2.39
N ALA A 14 -21.73 -2.13 1.32
CA ALA A 14 -20.56 -1.95 0.45
C ALA A 14 -19.45 -1.10 1.11
N VAL A 15 -19.83 -0.13 1.96
CA VAL A 15 -18.87 0.70 2.71
C VAL A 15 -18.28 -0.06 3.90
N ALA A 16 -19.07 -0.91 4.57
CA ALA A 16 -18.61 -1.67 5.73
C ALA A 16 -17.60 -2.79 5.39
N LEU A 17 -17.60 -3.27 4.15
CA LEU A 17 -16.69 -4.32 3.67
C LEU A 17 -15.54 -3.77 2.81
N ALA A 18 -15.42 -2.45 2.68
CA ALA A 18 -14.28 -1.84 2.00
C ALA A 18 -13.02 -2.11 2.82
N GLN A 19 -12.18 -3.03 2.35
CA GLN A 19 -10.85 -3.20 2.93
C GLN A 19 -10.08 -1.90 2.77
N ASN A 20 -9.54 -1.40 3.89
CA ASN A 20 -8.62 -0.28 3.92
C ASN A 20 -7.32 -0.77 4.57
N ASN A 21 -6.24 -0.80 3.79
CA ASN A 21 -4.90 -1.17 4.27
C ASN A 21 -4.06 0.05 4.66
N ASN A 22 -4.67 1.24 4.73
CA ASN A 22 -4.08 2.40 5.38
C ASN A 22 -4.26 2.25 6.89
N ALA A 23 -3.46 1.35 7.45
CA ALA A 23 -3.50 0.97 8.86
C ALA A 23 -2.09 1.01 9.48
N PRO A 24 -2.00 1.29 10.80
CA PRO A 24 -0.79 1.06 11.56
C PRO A 24 -0.47 -0.44 11.65
N SER A 25 0.69 -0.79 12.20
CA SER A 25 1.11 -2.19 12.34
C SER A 25 0.31 -2.96 13.41
N SER A 26 -0.22 -2.26 14.42
CA SER A 26 -1.26 -2.73 15.33
C SER A 26 -2.12 -1.54 15.76
N TYR A 27 -3.36 -1.77 16.14
CA TYR A 27 -4.21 -0.75 16.77
C TYR A 27 -4.08 -0.69 18.29
N ASP A 28 -3.30 -1.60 18.88
CA ASP A 28 -2.97 -1.55 20.31
C ASP A 28 -2.07 -0.33 20.57
N PRO A 29 -2.34 0.48 21.60
CA PRO A 29 -1.51 1.66 21.88
C PRO A 29 -0.04 1.29 22.07
N HIS A 30 0.84 2.01 21.36
CA HIS A 30 2.28 1.84 21.46
C HIS A 30 3.00 3.12 21.04
N ASP A 31 4.10 3.43 21.72
CA ASP A 31 4.84 4.66 21.49
C ASP A 31 5.57 4.68 20.14
N ILE A 32 6.29 3.60 19.83
CA ILE A 32 7.01 3.42 18.57
C ILE A 32 7.04 1.92 18.27
N LYS A 33 6.58 1.54 17.07
CA LYS A 33 6.74 0.21 16.53
C LYS A 33 7.41 0.30 15.18
N ILE A 34 8.48 -0.47 15.02
CA ILE A 34 9.26 -0.54 13.79
C ILE A 34 9.02 -1.92 13.20
N THR A 35 8.55 -1.94 11.96
CA THR A 35 8.32 -3.16 11.18
C THR A 35 8.91 -2.99 9.80
N GLY A 36 9.09 -4.09 9.09
CA GLY A 36 9.64 -4.01 7.75
C GLY A 36 9.84 -5.38 7.15
N TYR A 37 10.18 -5.40 5.88
CA TYR A 37 10.59 -6.61 5.19
C TYR A 37 11.46 -6.27 3.99
N LEU A 38 12.36 -7.19 3.67
CA LEU A 38 13.20 -7.11 2.49
C LEU A 38 12.75 -8.18 1.49
N GLN A 39 12.53 -7.78 0.24
CA GLN A 39 12.15 -8.67 -0.84
C GLN A 39 13.18 -8.56 -1.97
N THR A 40 13.95 -9.62 -2.14
CA THR A 40 14.90 -9.79 -3.25
C THR A 40 14.28 -10.60 -4.38
N GLN A 41 14.68 -10.33 -5.62
CA GLN A 41 14.21 -11.05 -6.80
C GLN A 41 15.39 -11.37 -7.72
N PHE A 42 15.41 -12.59 -8.23
CA PHE A 42 16.21 -12.99 -9.39
C PHE A 42 15.29 -13.08 -10.60
N GLN A 43 15.66 -12.43 -11.70
CA GLN A 43 14.89 -12.43 -12.94
C GLN A 43 15.77 -12.90 -14.09
N LYS A 44 15.22 -13.77 -14.95
CA LYS A 44 15.83 -14.22 -16.20
C LYS A 44 14.92 -13.83 -17.37
N ALA A 45 15.47 -13.06 -18.29
CA ALA A 45 14.85 -12.64 -19.53
C ALA A 45 15.16 -13.63 -20.66
N GLN A 46 14.33 -13.58 -21.71
CA GLN A 46 14.55 -14.37 -22.93
C GLN A 46 15.75 -13.86 -23.76
N SER A 47 16.02 -12.55 -23.72
CA SER A 47 17.17 -11.95 -24.40
C SER A 47 17.80 -10.83 -23.56
N PRO A 48 19.08 -10.49 -23.81
CA PRO A 48 19.71 -9.34 -23.17
C PRO A 48 19.01 -8.03 -23.54
N GLY A 49 19.00 -7.07 -22.61
CA GLY A 49 18.55 -5.70 -22.88
C GLY A 49 17.04 -5.51 -23.11
N ILE A 50 16.19 -6.45 -22.68
CA ILE A 50 14.73 -6.28 -22.82
C ILE A 50 14.19 -5.14 -21.96
N THR A 51 13.17 -4.45 -22.48
CA THR A 51 12.39 -3.49 -21.71
C THR A 51 11.47 -4.23 -20.74
N SER A 52 11.54 -3.88 -19.45
CA SER A 52 10.66 -4.46 -18.44
C SER A 52 9.45 -3.58 -18.19
N PHE A 53 8.30 -4.20 -17.96
CA PHE A 53 7.09 -3.47 -17.57
C PHE A 53 7.13 -2.98 -16.10
N SER A 54 7.89 -3.67 -15.24
CA SER A 54 8.03 -3.33 -13.81
C SER A 54 9.46 -3.61 -13.34
N GLY A 55 10.02 -2.74 -12.50
CA GLY A 55 11.36 -2.90 -11.92
C GLY A 55 12.54 -2.50 -12.81
N GLY A 56 12.34 -1.62 -13.79
CA GLY A 56 13.39 -1.09 -14.67
C GLY A 56 13.86 -2.06 -15.75
N ASP A 57 14.59 -1.57 -16.75
CA ASP A 57 15.03 -2.35 -17.91
C ASP A 57 16.24 -3.25 -17.60
N PHE A 58 16.41 -4.31 -18.40
CA PHE A 58 17.62 -5.14 -18.33
C PHE A 58 18.78 -4.39 -18.97
N SER A 59 19.99 -4.55 -18.40
CA SER A 59 21.18 -3.98 -19.00
C SER A 59 21.40 -4.56 -20.41
N LYS A 60 21.95 -3.75 -21.33
CA LYS A 60 22.11 -4.09 -22.75
C LYS A 60 22.71 -5.48 -23.04
N ASN A 61 23.63 -5.94 -22.19
CA ASN A 61 24.35 -7.21 -22.39
C ASN A 61 24.04 -8.26 -21.32
N SER A 62 23.02 -8.06 -20.48
CA SER A 62 22.62 -9.06 -19.47
C SER A 62 21.18 -9.50 -19.69
N ASP A 63 20.98 -10.82 -19.68
CA ASP A 63 19.67 -11.46 -19.71
C ASP A 63 19.23 -11.95 -18.31
N ASN A 64 20.04 -11.74 -17.27
CA ASN A 64 19.68 -12.01 -15.89
C ASN A 64 20.00 -10.81 -14.98
N ARG A 65 19.28 -10.71 -13.88
CA ARG A 65 19.58 -9.71 -12.84
C ARG A 65 19.12 -10.17 -11.46
N PHE A 66 19.82 -9.67 -10.46
CA PHE A 66 19.40 -9.72 -9.07
C PHE A 66 19.05 -8.31 -8.62
N MET A 67 17.86 -8.13 -8.04
CA MET A 67 17.39 -6.83 -7.60
C MET A 67 16.72 -6.91 -6.23
N ILE A 68 16.79 -5.80 -5.49
CA ILE A 68 15.93 -5.57 -4.31
C ILE A 68 14.64 -4.95 -4.83
N ARG A 69 13.55 -5.71 -4.80
CA ARG A 69 12.25 -5.26 -5.32
C ARG A 69 11.53 -4.32 -4.37
N ARG A 70 11.63 -4.59 -3.07
CA ARG A 70 11.03 -3.80 -1.97
C ARG A 70 11.91 -3.93 -0.73
N GLY A 71 12.36 -2.81 -0.19
CA GLY A 71 13.04 -2.71 1.10
C GLY A 71 12.20 -1.85 2.01
N ARG A 72 11.10 -2.41 2.54
CA ARG A 72 10.10 -1.63 3.27
C ARG A 72 10.45 -1.51 4.74
N LEU A 73 10.50 -0.27 5.22
CA LEU A 73 10.62 0.07 6.62
C LEU A 73 9.41 0.90 7.02
N LYS A 74 8.60 0.40 7.96
CA LYS A 74 7.44 1.07 8.54
C LYS A 74 7.73 1.41 10.00
N ILE A 75 7.42 2.64 10.37
CA ILE A 75 7.47 3.14 11.74
C ILE A 75 6.09 3.70 12.04
N ASP A 76 5.48 3.24 13.12
CA ASP A 76 4.18 3.73 13.56
C ASP A 76 4.14 4.00 15.06
N ARG A 77 3.29 4.97 15.42
CA ARG A 77 2.91 5.33 16.79
C ARG A 77 1.40 5.31 16.85
N VAL A 78 0.85 4.63 17.84
CA VAL A 78 -0.61 4.54 18.01
C VAL A 78 -0.98 4.94 19.42
N ASP A 79 -1.88 5.90 19.52
CA ASP A 79 -2.56 6.31 20.73
C ASP A 79 -4.06 5.93 20.62
N THR A 80 -4.80 6.16 21.69
CA THR A 80 -6.23 5.88 21.81
C THR A 80 -7.04 6.54 20.70
N TYR A 81 -6.70 7.78 20.32
CA TYR A 81 -7.46 8.57 19.35
C TYR A 81 -6.74 8.85 18.04
N SER A 82 -5.43 8.65 17.99
CA SER A 82 -4.59 9.04 16.86
C SER A 82 -3.53 8.00 16.54
N SER A 83 -3.32 7.75 15.26
CA SER A 83 -2.23 6.92 14.74
C SER A 83 -1.38 7.74 13.78
N ILE A 84 -0.07 7.61 13.88
CA ILE A 84 0.89 8.22 12.96
C ILE A 84 1.64 7.06 12.31
N VAL A 85 1.66 7.03 10.97
CA VAL A 85 2.31 5.98 10.21
C VAL A 85 3.26 6.59 9.19
N PHE A 86 4.49 6.11 9.22
CA PHE A 86 5.53 6.45 8.27
C PHE A 86 6.09 5.17 7.65
N GLN A 87 6.24 5.12 6.34
CA GLN A 87 6.80 3.99 5.64
C GLN A 87 7.71 4.47 4.51
N LEU A 88 8.89 3.86 4.42
CA LEU A 88 9.87 4.05 3.37
C LEU A 88 10.02 2.77 2.55
N ASP A 89 10.39 2.92 1.28
CA ASP A 89 10.87 1.83 0.42
C ASP A 89 12.26 2.19 -0.08
N ALA A 90 13.26 1.40 0.34
CA ALA A 90 14.64 1.56 -0.08
C ALA A 90 14.99 0.43 -1.06
N THR A 91 15.30 0.80 -2.29
CA THR A 91 15.76 -0.12 -3.34
C THR A 91 17.09 0.36 -3.92
N GLN A 92 17.62 -0.38 -4.89
CA GLN A 92 18.85 0.01 -5.61
C GLN A 92 18.69 1.33 -6.37
N ASP A 93 17.46 1.69 -6.74
CA ASP A 93 17.14 2.91 -7.49
C ASP A 93 16.95 4.14 -6.59
N GLY A 94 17.01 3.96 -5.26
CA GLY A 94 16.91 5.04 -4.27
C GLY A 94 15.92 4.76 -3.15
N VAL A 95 15.64 5.80 -2.36
CA VAL A 95 14.69 5.77 -1.25
C VAL A 95 13.45 6.55 -1.63
N GLN A 96 12.28 5.94 -1.48
CA GLN A 96 11.00 6.56 -1.76
C GLN A 96 10.12 6.57 -0.53
N LEU A 97 9.47 7.73 -0.31
CA LEU A 97 8.44 7.83 0.70
C LEU A 97 7.18 7.09 0.23
N MET A 98 6.79 6.12 1.04
CA MET A 98 5.69 5.23 0.76
C MET A 98 4.44 5.74 1.49
N ASP A 99 4.35 5.60 2.81
CA ASP A 99 3.18 6.06 3.59
C ASP A 99 3.66 7.17 4.53
N ALA A 100 2.90 8.23 4.66
CA ALA A 100 3.12 9.29 5.64
C ALA A 100 1.77 9.91 5.95
N PHE A 101 1.05 9.32 6.91
CA PHE A 101 -0.30 9.77 7.24
C PHE A 101 -0.54 9.81 8.74
N ILE A 102 -1.47 10.67 9.11
CA ILE A 102 -2.08 10.72 10.43
C ILE A 102 -3.51 10.24 10.29
N GLN A 103 -3.93 9.39 11.21
CA GLN A 103 -5.28 8.86 11.26
C GLN A 103 -5.90 9.18 12.62
N LEU A 104 -7.07 9.82 12.60
CA LEU A 104 -7.89 10.07 13.79
C LEU A 104 -9.04 9.06 13.83
N ARG A 105 -9.22 8.41 14.97
CA ARG A 105 -10.24 7.36 15.14
C ARG A 105 -10.81 7.43 16.55
N HIS A 106 -12.10 7.16 16.69
CA HIS A 106 -12.73 7.01 18.01
C HIS A 106 -12.77 5.53 18.43
N PRO A 107 -12.31 5.14 19.65
CA PRO A 107 -12.28 3.74 20.08
C PRO A 107 -13.63 3.02 20.01
N SER A 108 -14.72 3.73 20.31
CA SER A 108 -16.09 3.18 20.26
C SER A 108 -16.70 3.17 18.87
N GLN A 109 -16.18 3.92 17.90
CA GLN A 109 -16.70 4.02 16.53
C GLN A 109 -15.65 3.52 15.53
N LYS A 110 -15.43 2.20 15.51
CA LYS A 110 -14.39 1.55 14.68
C LYS A 110 -14.56 1.76 13.15
N GLY A 111 -15.77 2.12 12.70
CA GLY A 111 -16.06 2.39 11.29
C GLY A 111 -15.77 3.82 10.83
N LEU A 112 -15.48 4.74 11.76
CA LEU A 112 -15.19 6.14 11.43
C LEU A 112 -13.72 6.44 11.70
N SER A 113 -12.98 6.73 10.63
CA SER A 113 -11.60 7.17 10.70
C SER A 113 -11.36 8.29 9.69
N LEU A 114 -10.75 9.38 10.14
CA LEU A 114 -10.26 10.43 9.26
C LEU A 114 -8.78 10.19 9.01
N THR A 115 -8.34 10.13 7.76
CA THR A 115 -6.94 9.89 7.40
C THR A 115 -6.45 11.00 6.49
N ALA A 116 -5.36 11.66 6.88
CA ALA A 116 -4.76 12.74 6.11
C ALA A 116 -3.25 12.51 5.94
N GLY A 117 -2.74 12.78 4.73
CA GLY A 117 -1.35 12.59 4.34
C GLY A 117 -1.20 11.77 3.06
N LEU A 118 -0.05 11.12 2.92
CA LEU A 118 0.27 10.25 1.80
C LEU A 118 -0.09 8.80 2.15
N PHE A 119 -1.04 8.22 1.43
CA PHE A 119 -1.51 6.85 1.68
C PHE A 119 -2.04 6.18 0.39
N ASN A 120 -2.36 4.89 0.44
CA ASN A 120 -2.87 4.16 -0.73
C ASN A 120 -4.27 4.65 -1.10
N ARG A 121 -4.50 4.89 -2.39
CA ARG A 121 -5.84 5.20 -2.91
C ARG A 121 -6.76 4.01 -2.61
N PRO A 122 -7.92 4.21 -1.97
CA PRO A 122 -8.82 3.10 -1.60
C PRO A 122 -9.62 2.65 -2.84
N PHE A 123 -8.94 2.10 -3.84
CA PHE A 123 -9.55 1.68 -5.10
C PHE A 123 -9.20 0.23 -5.45
N GLY A 124 -10.22 -0.63 -5.51
CA GLY A 124 -10.08 -2.03 -5.89
C GLY A 124 -9.34 -2.89 -4.85
N TYR A 125 -9.45 -4.21 -5.00
CA TYR A 125 -8.89 -5.17 -4.05
C TYR A 125 -7.35 -5.24 -4.11
N SER A 126 -6.76 -5.20 -5.32
CA SER A 126 -5.32 -5.43 -5.51
C SER A 126 -4.44 -4.30 -4.97
N ILE A 127 -4.91 -3.05 -5.02
CA ILE A 127 -4.16 -1.88 -4.53
C ILE A 127 -4.10 -1.92 -3.02
N VAL A 128 -5.26 -2.15 -2.39
CA VAL A 128 -5.39 -2.27 -0.95
C VAL A 128 -4.59 -3.47 -0.47
N TYR A 129 -4.70 -4.65 -1.09
CA TYR A 129 -4.04 -5.88 -0.62
C TYR A 129 -2.53 -5.73 -0.40
N SER A 130 -2.10 -6.04 0.82
CA SER A 130 -0.72 -5.84 1.29
C SER A 130 0.28 -6.57 0.41
N SER A 131 1.34 -5.87 0.04
CA SER A 131 2.40 -6.42 -0.80
C SER A 131 3.22 -7.51 -0.14
N GLY A 132 3.16 -7.65 1.19
CA GLY A 132 3.83 -8.73 1.92
C GLY A 132 3.10 -10.07 1.87
N TYR A 133 1.77 -10.06 1.65
CA TYR A 133 0.92 -11.25 1.62
C TYR A 133 0.44 -11.60 0.20
N ARG A 134 1.04 -10.99 -0.82
CA ARG A 134 0.59 -11.18 -2.20
C ARG A 134 1.02 -12.54 -2.75
N ASP A 135 0.07 -13.26 -3.33
CA ASP A 135 0.33 -14.56 -3.98
C ASP A 135 1.24 -14.43 -5.21
N PHE A 136 1.13 -13.30 -5.92
CA PHE A 136 1.97 -12.97 -7.07
C PHE A 136 3.03 -11.90 -6.73
N PRO A 137 4.24 -12.00 -7.30
CA PRO A 137 5.32 -11.05 -7.04
C PRO A 137 4.97 -9.61 -7.50
N GLU A 138 4.22 -9.50 -8.58
CA GLU A 138 3.74 -8.25 -9.18
C GLU A 138 2.22 -8.15 -9.17
N ARG A 139 1.70 -6.92 -9.29
CA ARG A 139 0.26 -6.70 -9.51
C ARG A 139 -0.13 -6.98 -10.96
N ALA A 140 -1.42 -7.16 -11.18
CA ALA A 140 -1.97 -7.19 -12.54
C ALA A 140 -1.63 -5.89 -13.28
N ARG A 141 -1.27 -6.01 -14.57
CA ARG A 141 -0.81 -4.89 -15.40
C ARG A 141 -1.80 -3.73 -15.45
N VAL A 142 -3.10 -4.03 -15.41
CA VAL A 142 -4.18 -3.03 -15.39
C VAL A 142 -3.99 -2.00 -14.26
N PHE A 143 -3.63 -2.45 -13.05
CA PHE A 143 -3.40 -1.54 -11.92
C PHE A 143 -2.09 -0.76 -12.04
N GLN A 144 -1.06 -1.37 -12.62
CA GLN A 144 0.22 -0.71 -12.87
C GLN A 144 0.08 0.44 -13.88
N THR A 145 -0.79 0.29 -14.88
CA THR A 145 -1.07 1.34 -15.87
C THR A 145 -2.02 2.41 -15.35
N LEU A 146 -3.13 2.03 -14.70
CA LEU A 146 -4.17 2.97 -14.28
C LEU A 146 -3.82 3.75 -13.01
N MET A 147 -3.01 3.16 -12.14
CA MET A 147 -2.64 3.74 -10.85
C MET A 147 -1.14 3.60 -10.60
N PRO A 148 -0.29 4.27 -11.42
CA PRO A 148 1.14 4.31 -11.15
C PRO A 148 1.36 4.88 -9.75
N ARG A 149 2.26 4.24 -8.99
CA ARG A 149 2.58 4.57 -7.58
C ARG A 149 1.47 4.35 -6.55
N GLU A 150 0.22 4.06 -6.95
CA GLU A 150 -0.93 3.60 -6.15
C GLU A 150 -1.35 4.47 -4.94
N ARG A 151 -0.58 5.52 -4.67
CA ARG A 151 -0.62 6.34 -3.47
C ARG A 151 -0.75 7.78 -3.90
N ASP A 152 -1.50 8.51 -3.11
CA ASP A 152 -1.77 9.92 -3.36
C ASP A 152 -1.83 10.69 -2.04
N LEU A 153 -1.65 12.00 -2.13
CA LEU A 153 -1.78 12.90 -1.00
C LEU A 153 -3.26 13.28 -0.86
N GLY A 154 -3.84 13.05 0.32
CA GLY A 154 -5.26 13.34 0.56
C GLY A 154 -5.58 13.63 2.03
N GLY A 155 -6.86 13.91 2.31
CA GLY A 155 -7.41 14.18 3.63
C GLY A 155 -8.91 13.90 3.69
#